data_AF-A0A4P6F2C4-F1
#
_entry.id   AF-A0A4P6F2C4-F1
#
_cell.length_a   1.000
_cell.length_b   1.000
_cell.length_c   1.000
_cell.angle_alpha   90.00
_cell.angle_beta   90.00
_cell.angle_gamma   90.00
#
_symmetry.space_group_name_H-M   'P 1'
#
loop_
_entity.id
_entity.type
_entity.pdbx_description
1 polymer ?
#
loop_
_entity_poly.entity_id
_entity_poly.type
_entity_poly.pdbx_seq_one_letter_code
_entity_poly.pdbx_strand_id
1 'polypeptide(L)'
;MTTRDEPLTVKIGTAVLTLAAGWLAQKAVGMIWEKSTGRSAPKDLDNDEITIVQAVTFAAVSGGVAVLARRLAHRGAARAVARFAAKPAA
;
A
#
# COMPACT_ATOMS: atom_id res chain seq x y z
N MET A 1 -32.88 -14.41 16.88
CA MET A 1 -32.71 -14.56 15.42
C MET A 1 -33.06 -13.20 14.82
N THR A 2 -32.37 -12.52 13.91
CA THR A 2 -31.18 -12.74 13.09
C THR A 2 -30.78 -11.36 12.57
N THR A 3 -29.54 -10.91 12.75
CA THR A 3 -28.89 -9.95 11.82
C THR A 3 -27.38 -10.14 11.90
N ARG A 4 -26.90 -11.29 11.40
CA ARG A 4 -25.47 -11.57 11.20
C ARG A 4 -25.02 -11.24 9.77
N ASP A 5 -25.94 -10.85 8.91
CA ASP A 5 -25.72 -10.76 7.46
C ASP A 5 -25.03 -9.45 7.03
N GLU A 6 -25.35 -8.32 7.67
CA GLU A 6 -24.70 -7.01 7.41
C GLU A 6 -23.18 -7.00 7.66
N PRO A 7 -22.67 -7.47 8.83
CA PRO A 7 -21.22 -7.52 9.05
C PRO A 7 -20.54 -8.56 8.15
N LEU A 8 -21.25 -9.58 7.67
CA LEU A 8 -20.69 -10.60 6.79
C LEU A 8 -20.48 -10.04 5.38
N THR A 9 -21.44 -9.28 4.84
CA THR A 9 -21.28 -8.64 3.52
C THR A 9 -20.14 -7.63 3.52
N VAL A 10 -20.00 -6.82 4.59
CA VAL A 10 -18.89 -5.87 4.72
C VAL A 10 -17.55 -6.60 4.88
N LYS A 11 -17.49 -7.67 5.68
CA LYS A 11 -16.28 -8.49 5.83
C LYS A 11 -15.85 -9.16 4.54
N ILE A 12 -16.80 -9.76 3.81
CA ILE A 12 -16.52 -10.39 2.51
C ILE A 12 -16.12 -9.31 1.50
N GLY A 13 -16.83 -8.18 1.46
CA GLY A 13 -16.53 -7.07 0.57
C GLY A 13 -15.13 -6.48 0.80
N THR A 14 -14.77 -6.23 2.07
CA THR A 14 -13.43 -5.76 2.45
C THR A 14 -12.34 -6.79 2.18
N ALA A 15 -12.61 -8.08 2.42
CA ALA A 15 -11.67 -9.14 2.07
C ALA A 15 -11.42 -9.20 0.55
N VAL A 16 -12.47 -9.20 -0.26
CA VAL A 16 -12.37 -9.18 -1.72
C VAL A 16 -11.65 -7.93 -2.21
N LEU A 17 -11.97 -6.76 -1.66
CA LEU A 17 -11.31 -5.51 -2.02
C LEU A 17 -9.82 -5.53 -1.68
N THR A 18 -9.46 -6.07 -0.53
CA THR A 18 -8.06 -6.20 -0.10
C THR A 18 -7.29 -7.13 -1.03
N LEU A 19 -7.88 -8.28 -1.41
CA LEU A 19 -7.29 -9.21 -2.36
C LEU A 19 -7.12 -8.57 -3.75
N ALA A 20 -8.15 -7.87 -4.23
CA ALA A 20 -8.11 -7.16 -5.50
C ALA A 20 -7.04 -6.05 -5.50
N ALA A 21 -6.94 -5.29 -4.41
CA ALA A 21 -5.92 -4.27 -4.23
C ALA A 21 -4.51 -4.88 -4.20
N GLY A 22 -4.32 -6.00 -3.50
CA GLY A 22 -3.06 -6.74 -3.49
C GLY A 22 -2.66 -7.22 -4.88
N TRP A 23 -3.60 -7.82 -5.63
CA TRP A 23 -3.36 -8.27 -7.01
C TRP A 23 -2.99 -7.11 -7.94
N LEU A 24 -3.72 -6.00 -7.85
CA LEU A 24 -3.46 -4.82 -8.67
C LEU A 24 -2.10 -4.18 -8.32
N ALA A 25 -1.76 -4.12 -7.03
CA ALA A 25 -0.46 -3.66 -6.56
C ALA A 25 0.66 -4.52 -7.13
N GLN A 26 0.53 -5.85 -7.07
CA GLN A 26 1.53 -6.77 -7.62
C GLN A 26 1.73 -6.58 -9.14
N LYS A 27 0.64 -6.37 -9.88
CA LYS A 27 0.68 -6.05 -11.31
C LYS A 27 1.37 -4.70 -11.58
N ALA A 28 1.04 -3.68 -10.80
CA ALA A 28 1.63 -2.34 -10.92
C ALA A 28 3.15 -2.37 -10.65
N VAL A 29 3.58 -3.07 -9.59
CA VAL A 29 5.01 -3.24 -9.27
C VAL A 29 5.74 -3.92 -10.44
N GLY A 30 5.19 -5.01 -10.98
CA GLY A 30 5.77 -5.70 -12.14
C GLY A 30 5.91 -4.80 -13.37
N MET A 31 4.87 -4.02 -13.70
CA MET A 31 4.90 -3.08 -14.83
C MET A 31 5.89 -1.94 -14.64
N ILE A 32 5.98 -1.38 -13.44
CA ILE A 32 6.96 -0.33 -13.10
C ILE A 32 8.38 -0.88 -13.24
N TRP A 33 8.59 -2.13 -12.80
CA TRP A 33 9.89 -2.78 -12.88
C TRP A 33 10.32 -3.07 -14.31
N GLU A 34 9.43 -3.62 -15.13
CA GLU A 34 9.73 -3.86 -16.56
C GLU A 34 10.03 -2.55 -17.29
N LYS A 35 9.27 -1.48 -17.00
CA LYS A 35 9.55 -0.16 -17.58
C LYS A 35 10.88 0.44 -17.12
N SER A 36 11.23 0.28 -15.85
CA SER A 36 12.44 0.89 -15.29
C SER A 36 13.71 0.11 -15.63
N THR A 37 13.62 -1.21 -15.67
CA THR A 37 14.80 -2.10 -15.72
C THR A 37 14.92 -2.85 -17.03
N GLY A 38 13.88 -2.82 -17.88
CA GLY A 38 13.85 -3.52 -19.17
C GLY A 38 13.81 -5.05 -19.06
N ARG A 39 13.65 -5.59 -17.84
CA ARG A 39 13.62 -7.03 -17.53
C ARG A 39 12.48 -7.29 -16.53
N SER A 40 11.87 -8.48 -16.57
CA SER A 40 10.78 -8.83 -15.65
C SER A 40 11.25 -8.79 -14.19
N ALA A 41 10.35 -8.36 -13.30
CA ALA A 41 10.62 -8.23 -11.87
C ALA A 41 11.14 -9.54 -11.26
N PRO A 42 12.22 -9.51 -10.45
CA PRO A 42 12.67 -10.67 -9.70
C PRO A 42 11.51 -11.18 -8.84
N LYS A 43 11.00 -12.37 -9.15
CA LYS A 43 9.94 -13.03 -8.40
C LYS A 43 10.49 -13.92 -7.29
N ASP A 44 11.78 -14.21 -7.34
CA ASP A 44 12.47 -15.06 -6.40
C ASP A 44 13.41 -14.19 -5.58
N LEU A 45 13.02 -13.97 -4.33
CA LEU A 45 13.78 -13.20 -3.34
C LEU A 45 14.63 -14.11 -2.44
N ASP A 46 14.50 -15.44 -2.60
CA ASP A 46 15.12 -16.47 -1.75
C ASP A 46 16.38 -17.07 -2.39
N ASN A 47 16.91 -16.48 -3.46
CA ASN A 47 18.24 -16.84 -3.93
C ASN A 47 19.27 -16.35 -2.91
N ASP A 48 19.98 -17.30 -2.28
CA ASP A 48 20.86 -17.14 -1.11
C ASP A 48 21.98 -16.08 -1.28
N GLU A 49 22.20 -15.59 -2.49
CA GLU A 49 23.02 -14.43 -2.77
C GLU A 49 22.17 -13.16 -2.63
N ILE A 50 22.14 -12.56 -1.42
CA ILE A 50 21.65 -11.18 -1.22
C ILE A 50 22.50 -10.27 -2.10
N THR A 51 22.08 -10.13 -3.35
CA THR A 51 22.78 -9.35 -4.36
C THR A 51 22.59 -7.90 -3.96
N ILE A 52 23.65 -7.07 -4.08
CA ILE A 52 23.60 -5.62 -3.79
C ILE A 52 22.35 -4.96 -4.41
N VAL A 53 21.93 -5.44 -5.58
CA VAL A 53 20.70 -5.05 -6.26
C VAL A 53 19.44 -5.28 -5.41
N GLN A 54 19.26 -6.44 -4.77
CA GLN A 54 18.09 -6.73 -3.93
C GLN A 54 18.08 -5.87 -2.66
N ALA A 55 19.23 -5.69 -2.02
CA ALA A 55 19.36 -4.81 -0.86
C ALA A 55 19.03 -3.34 -1.20
N VAL A 56 19.58 -2.82 -2.30
CA VAL A 56 19.31 -1.46 -2.78
C VAL A 56 17.84 -1.30 -3.21
N THR A 57 17.26 -2.33 -3.84
CA THR A 57 15.85 -2.34 -4.23
C THR A 57 14.94 -2.27 -3.02
N PHE A 58 15.18 -3.12 -2.03
CA PHE A 58 14.41 -3.15 -0.80
C PHE A 58 14.51 -1.82 -0.05
N ALA A 59 15.72 -1.25 0.03
CA ALA A 59 15.94 0.05 0.66
C ALA A 59 15.21 1.18 -0.09
N ALA A 60 15.28 1.19 -1.43
CA ALA A 60 14.60 2.20 -2.24
C ALA A 60 13.08 2.13 -2.09
N VAL A 61 12.50 0.93 -2.11
CA VAL A 61 11.05 0.71 -1.90
C VAL A 61 10.66 1.12 -0.49
N SER A 62 11.38 0.64 0.53
CA SER A 62 11.08 0.94 1.94
C SER A 62 11.20 2.43 2.24
N GLY A 63 12.26 3.08 1.74
CA GLY A 63 12.44 4.52 1.85
C GLY A 63 11.35 5.30 1.14
N GLY A 64 10.98 4.89 -0.09
CA GLY A 64 9.90 5.50 -0.86
C GLY A 64 8.55 5.42 -0.14
N VAL A 65 8.20 4.24 0.38
CA VAL A 65 6.97 4.01 1.16
C VAL A 65 6.97 4.87 2.42
N ALA A 66 8.07 4.92 3.16
CA ALA A 66 8.16 5.71 4.40
C ALA A 66 7.96 7.22 4.15
N VAL A 67 8.55 7.76 3.09
CA VAL A 67 8.38 9.18 2.70
C VAL A 67 6.93 9.47 2.30
N LEU A 68 6.33 8.59 1.48
CA LEU A 68 4.95 8.72 1.06
C LEU A 68 4.00 8.65 2.26
N ALA A 69 4.18 7.65 3.13
CA ALA A 69 3.40 7.50 4.35
C ALA A 69 3.47 8.77 5.21
N ARG A 70 4.67 9.34 5.38
CA ARG A 70 4.83 10.58 6.14
C ARG A 70 4.17 11.77 5.47
N ARG A 71 4.26 11.91 4.14
CA ARG A 71 3.60 12.99 3.39
C ARG A 71 2.08 12.89 3.43
N LEU A 72 1.54 11.67 3.29
CA LEU A 72 0.12 11.38 3.41
C LEU A 72 -0.37 11.61 4.83
N ALA A 73 0.37 11.17 5.84
CA ALA A 73 0.07 11.43 7.25
C ALA A 73 0.05 12.92 7.56
N HIS A 74 1.06 13.69 7.10
CA HIS A 74 1.07 15.14 7.28
C HIS A 74 -0.09 15.83 6.56
N ARG A 75 -0.42 15.43 5.33
CA ARG A 75 -1.57 15.98 4.59
C ARG A 75 -2.90 15.59 5.23
N GLY A 76 -3.02 14.35 5.68
CA GLY A 76 -4.19 13.81 6.36
C GLY A 76 -4.40 14.49 7.72
N ALA A 77 -3.34 14.63 8.51
CA ALA A 77 -3.35 15.36 9.77
C ALA A 77 -3.69 16.83 9.57
N ALA A 78 -3.07 17.52 8.60
CA ALA A 78 -3.41 18.91 8.28
C ALA A 78 -4.88 19.06 7.86
N ARG A 79 -5.40 18.15 7.03
CA ARG A 79 -6.80 18.17 6.58
C ARG A 79 -7.77 17.80 7.71
N ALA A 80 -7.40 16.87 8.58
CA ALA A 80 -8.19 16.48 9.75
C ALA A 80 -8.22 17.61 10.77
N VAL A 81 -7.06 18.18 11.14
CA VAL A 81 -6.94 19.33 12.04
C VAL A 81 -7.70 20.53 11.48
N ALA A 82 -7.60 20.83 10.18
CA ALA A 82 -8.42 21.88 9.56
C ALA A 82 -9.92 21.59 9.65
N ARG A 83 -10.34 20.33 9.49
CA ARG A 83 -11.75 19.91 9.64
C ARG A 83 -12.24 19.96 11.09
N PHE A 84 -11.37 19.68 12.06
CA PHE A 84 -11.68 19.80 13.49
C PHE A 84 -11.66 21.26 13.97
N ALA A 85 -10.73 22.08 13.48
CA ALA A 85 -10.69 23.52 13.76
C ALA A 85 -11.86 24.28 13.10
N ALA A 86 -12.33 23.81 11.94
CA ALA A 86 -13.54 24.33 11.27
C ALA A 86 -14.86 23.88 11.92
N LYS A 87 -14.81 22.97 12.90
CA LYS A 87 -15.93 22.69 13.82
C LYS A 87 -15.61 23.35 15.17
N PRO A 88 -15.80 24.68 15.31
CA PRO A 88 -15.83 25.27 16.64
C PRO A 88 -17.00 24.63 17.40
N ALA A 89 -16.78 24.37 18.69
CA ALA A 89 -17.82 23.93 19.59
C ALA A 89 -19.04 24.85 19.45
N ALA A 90 -20.13 24.28 18.94
CA ALA A 90 -21.47 24.80 19.10
C ALA A 90 -22.08 24.13 20.34
#